data_AF-A0A7C1A7Q7-F1
#
_entry.id   AF-A0A7C1A7Q7-F1
#
_cell.length_a   1.000
_cell.length_b   1.000
_cell.length_c   1.000
_cell.angle_alpha   90.00
_cell.angle_beta   90.00
_cell.angle_gamma   90.00
#
_symmetry.space_group_name_H-M   'P 1'
#
loop_
_entity.id
_entity.type
_entity.pdbx_description
1 polymer ?
#
loop_
_entity_poly.entity_id
_entity_poly.type
_entity_poly.pdbx_seq_one_letter_code
_entity_poly.pdbx_strand_id
1 'polypeptide(L)' 'MRFGAFVPQGWRMDLVGIPEERHWETMRSVAATIERSGYESLWVYDHFHTVPVPSQEV' A
#
# COMPACT_ATOMS: atom_id res chain seq x y z
N MET A 1 -12.35 -20.27 -3.60
CA MET A 1 -10.97 -19.92 -3.20
C MET A 1 -11.00 -18.51 -2.63
N ARG A 2 -10.30 -18.25 -1.52
CA ARG A 2 -10.30 -16.95 -0.83
C ARG A 2 -9.05 -16.18 -1.23
N PHE A 3 -9.19 -14.91 -1.63
CA PHE A 3 -8.07 -14.08 -2.08
C PHE A 3 -7.93 -12.85 -1.19
N GLY A 4 -6.67 -12.47 -0.93
CA GLY A 4 -6.31 -11.23 -0.25
C GLY A 4 -5.41 -10.36 -1.11
N ALA A 5 -5.38 -9.06 -0.83
CA ALA A 5 -4.53 -8.09 -1.51
C ALA A 5 -3.83 -7.17 -0.52
N PHE A 6 -2.68 -6.63 -0.91
CA PHE A 6 -1.93 -5.64 -0.14
C PHE A 6 -2.26 -4.23 -0.60
N VAL A 7 -2.39 -3.29 0.34
CA VAL A 7 -2.47 -1.85 0.04
C VAL A 7 -1.06 -1.27 -0.05
N PRO A 8 -0.82 -0.27 -0.94
CA PRO A 8 0.40 0.51 -0.91
C PRO A 8 0.64 1.14 0.47
N GLN A 9 1.91 1.24 0.88
CA GLN A 9 2.28 1.78 2.20
C GLN A 9 3.61 2.55 2.20
N GLY A 10 4.28 2.68 1.07
CA GLY A 10 5.55 3.39 0.91
C GLY A 10 6.78 2.53 1.15
N TRP A 11 6.74 1.49 2.02
CA TRP A 11 7.95 0.69 2.30
C TRP A 11 8.47 -0.10 1.09
N ARG A 12 7.62 -0.38 0.09
CA ARG A 12 8.02 -0.97 -1.21
C ARG A 12 8.31 0.08 -2.27
N MET A 13 8.39 1.36 -1.90
CA MET A 13 8.44 2.48 -2.83
C MET A 13 7.20 2.58 -3.73
N ASP A 14 6.07 2.02 -3.28
CA ASP A 14 4.81 1.94 -4.03
C ASP A 14 3.95 3.22 -3.97
N LEU A 15 4.48 4.26 -3.32
CA LEU A 15 3.93 5.62 -3.28
C LEU A 15 4.86 6.67 -3.91
N VAL A 16 6.03 6.27 -4.44
CA VAL A 16 6.98 7.20 -5.09
C VAL A 16 6.31 7.93 -6.24
N GLY A 17 6.53 9.24 -6.32
CA GLY A 17 5.96 10.12 -7.34
C GLY A 17 4.50 10.54 -7.06
N ILE A 18 3.92 10.11 -5.95
CA ILE A 18 2.64 10.61 -5.45
C ILE A 18 2.93 11.67 -4.38
N PRO A 19 2.35 12.89 -4.46
CA PRO A 19 2.51 13.89 -3.40
C PRO A 19 2.09 13.34 -2.04
N GLU A 20 2.83 13.65 -0.97
CA GLU A 20 2.60 13.11 0.37
C GLU A 20 1.16 13.36 0.86
N GLU A 21 0.60 14.54 0.57
CA GLU A 21 -0.77 14.90 0.91
C GLU A 21 -1.83 14.03 0.20
N ARG A 22 -1.43 13.31 -0.86
CA ARG A 22 -2.28 12.39 -1.64
C ARG A 22 -2.07 10.92 -1.25
N HIS A 23 -1.09 10.59 -0.41
CA HIS A 23 -0.80 9.20 -0.02
C HIS A 23 -2.01 8.53 0.64
N TRP A 24 -2.63 9.17 1.61
CA TRP A 24 -3.81 8.63 2.30
C TRP A 24 -4.97 8.38 1.33
N GLU A 25 -5.28 9.33 0.47
CA GLU A 25 -6.35 9.19 -0.52
C GLU A 25 -6.07 8.04 -1.50
N THR A 26 -4.81 7.90 -1.92
CA THR A 26 -4.36 6.79 -2.79
C THR A 26 -4.58 5.44 -2.10
N MET A 27 -4.07 5.28 -0.87
CA MET A 27 -4.24 4.04 -0.10
C MET A 27 -5.71 3.69 0.11
N ARG A 28 -6.52 4.68 0.48
CA ARG A 28 -7.98 4.51 0.66
C ARG A 28 -8.68 4.11 -0.65
N SER A 29 -8.32 4.72 -1.78
CA SER A 29 -8.90 4.40 -3.08
C SER A 29 -8.58 2.96 -3.52
N VAL A 30 -7.34 2.52 -3.28
CA VAL A 30 -6.93 1.12 -3.53
C VAL A 30 -7.68 0.16 -2.62
N ALA A 31 -7.79 0.45 -1.33
CA ALA A 31 -8.55 -0.36 -0.38
C ALA A 31 -10.02 -0.53 -0.80
N ALA A 32 -10.67 0.57 -1.21
CA ALA A 32 -12.05 0.52 -1.72
C ALA A 32 -12.16 -0.26 -3.03
N THR A 33 -11.11 -0.24 -3.87
CA THR A 33 -11.07 -1.03 -5.11
C THR A 33 -10.91 -2.52 -4.83
N ILE A 34 -10.09 -2.90 -3.85
CA ILE A 34 -9.93 -4.28 -3.38
C ILE A 34 -11.28 -4.84 -2.91
N GLU A 35 -12.00 -4.09 -2.07
CA GLU A 35 -13.34 -4.46 -1.59
C GLU A 35 -14.33 -4.65 -2.74
N ARG A 36 -14.44 -3.68 -3.65
CA ARG A 36 -15.35 -3.78 -4.82
C ARG A 36 -14.99 -4.89 -5.80
N SER A 37 -13.73 -5.35 -5.79
CA SER A 37 -13.25 -6.42 -6.68
C SER A 37 -13.46 -7.82 -6.11
N GLY A 38 -14.09 -7.95 -4.94
CA GLY A 38 -14.44 -9.25 -4.35
C GLY A 38 -13.30 -9.95 -3.61
N TYR A 39 -12.23 -9.24 -3.26
CA TYR A 39 -11.22 -9.75 -2.34
C TYR A 39 -11.79 -9.83 -0.94
N GLU A 40 -11.44 -10.89 -0.21
CA GLU A 40 -12.00 -11.15 1.12
C GLU A 40 -11.17 -10.54 2.25
N SER A 41 -9.93 -10.17 1.95
CA SER A 41 -9.03 -9.58 2.92
C SER A 41 -8.10 -8.55 2.29
N LEU A 42 -7.75 -7.58 3.12
CA LEU A 42 -6.77 -6.55 2.84
C LEU A 42 -5.65 -6.67 3.86
N TRP A 43 -4.42 -6.54 3.40
CA TRP A 43 -3.23 -6.71 4.22
C TRP A 43 -2.34 -5.48 4.17
N VAL A 44 -1.72 -5.24 5.31
CA VAL A 44 -0.75 -4.18 5.55
C VAL A 44 0.49 -4.84 6.15
N TYR A 45 1.65 -4.29 5.83
CA TYR A 45 2.89 -4.62 6.51
C TYR A 45 2.98 -3.80 7.80
N ASP A 46 3.62 -4.39 8.79
CA ASP A 46 3.90 -3.76 10.09
C ASP A 46 5.17 -2.89 10.06
N HIS A 47 5.91 -2.90 8.94
CA HIS A 47 7.20 -2.23 8.82
C HIS A 47 7.06 -0.85 8.16
N PHE A 48 7.69 0.15 8.77
CA PHE A 48 7.69 1.55 8.30
C PHE A 48 8.95 1.95 7.52
N HIS A 49 9.90 1.04 7.36
CA HIS A 49 11.10 1.24 6.57
C HIS A 49 11.25 0.12 5.54
N THR A 50 11.93 0.42 4.44
CA THR A 50 12.31 -0.57 3.42
C THR A 50 13.15 -1.68 4.06
N VAL A 51 13.04 -2.90 3.52
CA VAL A 51 13.87 -4.06 3.92
C VAL A 51 14.79 -4.48 2.78
N PRO A 52 15.97 -5.06 3.08
CA PRO A 52 16.49 -5.38 4.43
C PRO A 52 17.04 -4.17 5.19
N VAL A 53 17.27 -3.04 4.52
CA VAL A 53 17.80 -1.82 5.12
C VAL A 53 16.94 -0.60 4.74
N PRO A 54 16.88 0.44 5.59
CA PRO A 54 16.24 1.71 5.24
C PRO A 54 16.89 2.35 4.00
N SER A 55 16.06 2.77 3.06
CA SER A 55 16.42 3.55 1.88
C SER A 55 15.43 4.70 1.72
N GLN A 56 15.90 5.78 1.11
CA GLN A 56 15.05 6.93 0.76
C GLN A 56 14.69 6.89 -0.73
N GLU A 57 13.63 7.60 -1.08
CA GLU A 57 13.26 7.84 -2.48
C GLU A 57 14.41 8.54 -3.21
N VAL A 58 14.61 8.23 -4.49
CA VAL A 58 15.68 8.78 -5.33
C VAL A 58 15.08 9.67 -6.41
#